data_AF-A0A150NPI4-F1
#
_entry.id   AF-A0A150NPI4-F1
#
_cell.length_a   1.000
_cell.length_b   1.000
_cell.length_c   1.000
_cell.angle_alpha   90.00
_cell.angle_beta   90.00
_cell.angle_gamma   90.00
#
_symmetry.space_group_name_H-M   'P 1'
#
loop_
_entity.id
_entity.type
_entity.pdbx_description
1 polymer ?
#
loop_
_entity_poly.entity_id
_entity_poly.type
_entity_poly.pdbx_seq_one_letter_code
_entity_poly.pdbx_strand_id
1 'polypeptide(L)' 'MITPDIRKMTQAEFDGFMADLKVNNPNLFQFIVDFINKKVTVEEVEAFQKMEPEVQQLYIKNYKARA' A
#
# COMPACT_ATOMS: atom_id res chain seq x y z
N MET A 1 10.99 14.03 -1.80
CA MET A 1 9.85 13.45 -2.54
C MET A 1 8.60 14.18 -2.07
N ILE A 2 7.87 14.85 -2.96
CA ILE A 2 6.58 15.44 -2.59
C ILE A 2 5.63 14.26 -2.42
N THR A 3 5.12 14.03 -1.20
CA THR A 3 4.03 13.06 -0.99
C THR A 3 2.77 13.68 -1.58
N PRO A 4 2.22 13.15 -2.68
CA PRO A 4 1.02 13.71 -3.26
C PRO A 4 -0.12 13.63 -2.25
N ASP A 5 -0.89 14.71 -2.08
CA ASP A 5 -2.10 14.67 -1.24
C ASP A 5 -3.18 13.90 -2.01
N ILE A 6 -3.29 12.60 -1.71
CA ILE A 6 -4.24 11.68 -2.36
C ILE A 6 -5.68 12.24 -2.33
N ARG A 7 -6.02 13.05 -1.30
CA ARG A 7 -7.35 13.67 -1.16
C ARG A 7 -7.65 14.76 -2.19
N LYS A 8 -6.63 15.25 -2.90
CA LYS A 8 -6.76 16.30 -3.94
C LYS A 8 -6.64 15.76 -5.36
N MET A 9 -6.36 14.46 -5.52
CA MET A 9 -6.23 13.84 -6.84
C MET A 9 -7.59 13.71 -7.52
N THR A 10 -7.61 13.98 -8.81
CA THR A 10 -8.66 13.48 -9.71
C THR A 10 -8.58 11.95 -9.80
N GLN A 11 -9.66 11.32 -10.26
CA GLN A 11 -9.66 9.87 -10.47
C GLN A 11 -8.54 9.42 -11.43
N ALA A 12 -8.30 10.17 -12.51
CA ALA A 12 -7.26 9.83 -13.48
C ALA A 12 -5.84 9.91 -12.90
N GLU A 13 -5.57 10.88 -12.02
CA GLU A 13 -4.29 10.99 -11.32
C GLU A 13 -4.10 9.85 -10.31
N PHE A 14 -5.17 9.49 -9.59
CA PHE A 14 -5.15 8.36 -8.67
C PHE A 14 -4.91 7.04 -9.43
N ASP A 15 -5.61 6.83 -10.55
CA ASP A 15 -5.44 5.65 -11.39
C ASP A 15 -4.01 5.56 -11.95
N GLY A 16 -3.45 6.69 -12.39
CA GLY A 16 -2.05 6.77 -12.83
C GLY A 16 -1.07 6.45 -11.71
N PHE A 17 -1.30 6.97 -10.50
CA PHE A 17 -0.51 6.64 -9.32
C PHE A 17 -0.57 5.15 -8.97
N MET A 18 -1.75 4.54 -8.99
CA MET A 18 -1.91 3.10 -8.72
C MET A 18 -1.25 2.23 -9.80
N ALA A 19 -1.28 2.67 -11.07
CA ALA A 19 -0.58 1.98 -12.15
C ALA A 19 0.95 2.04 -11.97
N ASP A 20 1.50 3.20 -11.61
CA ASP A 20 2.92 3.34 -11.29
C ASP A 20 3.32 2.50 -10.06
N LEU A 21 2.49 2.53 -9.01
CA LEU A 21 2.70 1.74 -7.80
C LEU A 21 2.73 0.24 -8.10
N LYS A 22 1.85 -0.25 -8.98
CA LYS A 22 1.82 -1.65 -9.40
C LYS A 22 3.12 -2.09 -10.08
N VAL A 23 3.75 -1.21 -10.86
CA VAL A 23 4.99 -1.52 -11.60
C VAL A 23 6.21 -1.41 -10.68
N ASN A 24 6.32 -0.31 -9.92
CA ASN A 24 7.51 0.01 -9.15
C ASN A 24 7.52 -0.61 -7.75
N ASN A 25 6.34 -0.83 -7.16
CA ASN A 25 6.17 -1.32 -5.78
C ASN A 25 5.06 -2.39 -5.71
N PRO A 26 5.19 -3.52 -6.44
CA PRO A 26 4.13 -4.50 -6.61
C PRO A 26 3.63 -5.09 -5.27
N ASN A 27 4.51 -5.24 -4.28
CA ASN A 27 4.10 -5.78 -2.97
C ASN A 27 3.27 -4.79 -2.16
N LEU A 28 3.59 -3.49 -2.22
CA LEU A 28 2.79 -2.45 -1.57
C LEU A 28 1.43 -2.32 -2.25
N PHE A 29 1.41 -2.37 -3.59
CA PHE A 29 0.18 -2.44 -4.36
C PHE A 29 -0.69 -3.63 -3.92
N GLN A 30 -0.09 -4.83 -3.82
CA GLN A 30 -0.82 -6.02 -3.38
C GLN A 30 -1.35 -5.90 -1.95
N PHE A 31 -0.58 -5.31 -1.02
CA PHE A 31 -1.03 -5.05 0.34
C PHE A 31 -2.27 -4.15 0.40
N ILE A 32 -2.29 -3.08 -0.41
CA ILE A 32 -3.43 -2.17 -0.52
C ILE A 32 -4.66 -2.89 -1.13
N VAL A 33 -4.46 -3.65 -2.21
CA VAL A 33 -5.52 -4.44 -2.84
C VAL A 33 -6.13 -5.45 -1.87
N ASP A 34 -5.29 -6.13 -1.09
CA ASP A 34 -5.74 -7.13 -0.12
C ASP A 34 -6.44 -6.47 1.08
N PHE A 35 -6.04 -5.26 1.49
CA PHE A 35 -6.79 -4.47 2.47
C PHE A 35 -8.19 -4.07 1.96
N ILE A 36 -8.29 -3.52 0.74
CA ILE A 36 -9.57 -3.14 0.12
C ILE A 36 -10.49 -4.36 -0.01
N ASN A 37 -9.93 -5.52 -0.36
CA ASN A 37 -10.67 -6.78 -0.46
C ASN A 37 -10.88 -7.50 0.89
N LYS A 38 -10.62 -6.83 2.02
CA LYS A 38 -10.83 -7.34 3.38
C LYS A 38 -10.02 -8.61 3.73
N LYS A 39 -8.91 -8.85 3.02
CA LYS A 39 -7.94 -9.93 3.29
C LYS A 39 -6.84 -9.50 4.28
N VAL A 40 -6.62 -8.20 4.40
CA VAL A 40 -5.86 -7.57 5.50
C VAL A 40 -6.87 -6.83 6.37
N THR A 41 -6.80 -7.03 7.69
CA THR A 41 -7.73 -6.39 8.62
C THR A 41 -7.27 -4.98 8.99
N VAL A 42 -8.18 -4.19 9.58
CA VAL A 42 -7.84 -2.85 10.07
C VAL A 42 -6.79 -2.93 11.18
N GLU A 43 -6.92 -3.90 12.09
CA GLU A 43 -5.97 -4.11 13.20
C GLU A 43 -4.57 -4.42 12.68
N GLU A 44 -4.46 -5.16 11.58
CA GLU A 44 -3.18 -5.45 10.95
C GLU A 44 -2.57 -4.20 10.30
N VAL A 45 -3.37 -3.37 9.63
CA VAL A 45 -2.90 -2.08 9.11
C VAL A 45 -2.42 -1.17 10.25
N GLU A 46 -3.16 -1.11 11.36
CA GLU A 46 -2.76 -0.35 12.53
C GLU A 46 -1.46 -0.88 13.15
N ALA A 47 -1.29 -2.20 13.21
CA ALA A 47 -0.05 -2.82 13.67
C ALA A 47 1.11 -2.45 12.75
N PHE A 48 0.92 -2.52 11.43
CA PHE A 48 1.90 -2.10 10.43
C PHE A 48 2.31 -0.62 10.61
N GLN A 49 1.35 0.27 10.81
CA GLN A 49 1.61 1.71 11.00
C GLN A 49 2.43 2.01 12.27
N LYS A 50 2.35 1.15 13.29
CA LYS A 50 3.12 1.27 14.54
C LYS A 50 4.52 0.64 14.49
N MET A 51 4.86 -0.07 13.41
CA MET A 51 6.19 -0.66 13.25
C MET A 51 7.24 0.41 12.96
N GLU A 52 8.48 0.14 13.37
CA GLU A 52 9.64 0.95 12.97
C GLU A 52 9.81 0.96 11.44
N PRO A 53 10.32 2.05 10.85
CA PRO A 53 10.41 2.21 9.39
C PRO A 53 11.13 1.04 8.68
N GLU A 54 12.20 0.50 9.26
CA GLU A 54 12.95 -0.63 8.70
C GLU A 54 12.11 -1.91 8.72
N VAL A 55 11.29 -2.08 9.76
CA VAL A 55 10.39 -3.23 9.91
C VAL A 55 9.22 -3.10 8.93
N GLN A 56 8.68 -1.90 8.71
CA GLN A 56 7.67 -1.66 7.67
C GLN A 56 8.20 -2.02 6.27
N GLN A 57 9.42 -1.57 5.94
CA GLN A 57 10.04 -1.90 4.66
C GLN A 57 10.25 -3.40 4.51
N LEU A 58 10.71 -4.09 5.56
CA LEU A 58 10.90 -5.53 5.54
C LEU A 58 9.56 -6.28 5.41
N TYR A 59 8.52 -5.81 6.07
CA TYR A 59 7.17 -6.37 5.97
C TYR A 59 6.66 -6.28 4.52
N ILE A 60 6.70 -5.09 3.90
CA ILE A 60 6.26 -4.89 2.52
C ILE A 60 7.14 -5.67 1.54
N LYS A 61 8.46 -5.70 1.73
CA LYS A 61 9.38 -6.46 0.86
C LYS A 61 9.03 -7.95 0.81
N ASN A 62 8.53 -8.52 1.91
CA ASN A 62 8.17 -9.93 2.00
C ASN A 62 6.67 -10.21 1.83
N TYR A 63 5.86 -9.17 1.59
CA TYR A 63 4.42 -9.32 1.46
C TYR A 63 4.04 -10.15 0.23
N LYS A 64 3.05 -11.01 0.38
CA LYS A 64 2.51 -11.88 -0.68
C LYS A 64 0.99 -11.75 -0.71
N ALA A 65 0.44 -11.89 -1.92
CA ALA A 65 -1.00 -11.91 -2.13
C ALA A 65 -1.68 -12.96 -1.23
N ARG A 66 -2.74 -12.55 -0.56
CA ARG A 66 -3.57 -13.43 0.28
C ARG A 66 -4.67 -14.09 -0.54
N ALA A 67 -5.01 -15.32 -0.17
CA ALA A 67 -6.12 -16.08 -0.78
C ALA A 67 -7.46 -15.37 -0.58
#